data_AF-A0A7Z9W813-F1
#
_entry.id   AF-A0A7Z9W813-F1
#
_cell.length_a   1.000
_cell.length_b   1.000
_cell.length_c   1.000
_cell.angle_alpha   90.00
_cell.angle_beta   90.00
_cell.angle_gamma   90.00
#
_symmetry.space_group_name_H-M   'P 1'
#
loop_
_entity.id
_entity.type
_entity.pdbx_description
1 polymer ?
#
loop_
_entity_poly.entity_id
_entity_poly.type
_entity_poly.pdbx_seq_one_letter_code
_entity_poly.pdbx_strand_id
1 'polypeptide(L)'
;MTITADKGEFAWIEASQILVFVYLWMDQDFDNALTISQQLVERLPKSIYNQHLYTESLIRLNRLDDAEANLRLTTEMAEILPPLSIKGWLPTLKYQDALLSFYRGDTDRAMKMVTQSIDEFNTELDTPLGFGYLLRGKIYDMRGDRSLAVRDYRSAVRLDNYTAAMAEAREYLRRPFAPRVE
;
A
#
# COMPACT_ATOMS: atom_id res chain seq x y z
N MET A 1 2.98 -31.04 22.98
CA MET A 1 2.01 -29.94 23.18
C MET A 1 2.57 -28.60 22.75
N THR A 2 3.81 -28.24 23.11
CA THR A 2 4.52 -27.04 22.59
C THR A 2 4.68 -27.04 21.08
N ILE A 3 5.25 -28.10 20.48
CA ILE A 3 5.43 -28.19 19.01
C ILE A 3 4.10 -28.04 18.23
N THR A 4 2.99 -28.52 18.79
CA THR A 4 1.66 -28.40 18.17
C THR A 4 1.06 -27.00 18.34
N ALA A 5 1.31 -26.34 19.48
CA ALA A 5 0.90 -24.96 19.70
C ALA A 5 1.68 -24.00 18.79
N ASP A 6 3.00 -24.19 18.68
CA ASP A 6 3.88 -23.37 17.84
C ASP A 6 3.50 -23.46 16.35
N LYS A 7 3.15 -24.67 15.87
CA LYS A 7 2.67 -24.86 14.50
C LYS A 7 1.32 -24.18 14.24
N GLY A 8 0.43 -24.20 15.24
CA GLY A 8 -0.86 -23.51 15.15
C GLY A 8 -0.70 -21.99 15.09
N GLU A 9 0.22 -21.45 15.88
CA GLU A 9 0.54 -20.01 15.88
C GLU A 9 1.15 -19.56 14.55
N PHE A 10 2.12 -20.32 14.03
CA PHE A 10 2.73 -20.03 12.73
C PHE A 10 1.70 -20.04 11.60
N ALA A 11 0.85 -21.07 11.54
CA ALA A 11 -0.21 -21.15 10.54
C ALA A 11 -1.20 -20.00 10.64
N TRP A 12 -1.54 -19.55 11.86
CA TRP A 12 -2.39 -18.39 12.07
C TRP A 12 -1.75 -17.10 11.58
N ILE A 13 -0.44 -16.91 11.77
CA ILE A 13 0.30 -15.73 11.29
C ILE A 13 0.25 -15.66 9.76
N GLU A 14 0.65 -16.73 9.07
CA GLU A 14 0.71 -16.74 7.59
C GLU A 14 -0.70 -16.57 6.98
N ALA A 15 -1.70 -17.27 7.52
CA ALA A 15 -3.07 -17.14 7.06
C ALA A 15 -3.61 -15.71 7.28
N SER A 16 -3.32 -15.12 8.44
CA SER A 16 -3.71 -13.74 8.76
C SER A 16 -3.04 -12.72 7.82
N GLN A 17 -1.76 -12.90 7.52
CA GLN A 17 -1.01 -12.05 6.58
C GLN A 17 -1.63 -12.08 5.19
N ILE A 18 -1.92 -13.27 4.66
CA ILE A 18 -2.58 -13.45 3.35
C ILE A 18 -3.97 -12.82 3.37
N LEU A 19 -4.74 -13.03 4.44
CA LEU A 19 -6.09 -12.49 4.56
C LEU A 19 -6.09 -10.96 4.58
N VAL A 20 -5.20 -10.34 5.35
CA VAL A 20 -5.03 -8.89 5.35
C VAL A 20 -4.61 -8.37 3.98
N PHE A 21 -3.73 -9.10 3.27
CA PHE A 21 -3.34 -8.74 1.90
C PHE A 21 -4.55 -8.72 0.96
N VAL A 22 -5.39 -9.76 0.99
CA VAL A 22 -6.61 -9.84 0.18
C VAL A 22 -7.54 -8.67 0.52
N TYR A 23 -7.77 -8.41 1.81
CA TYR A 23 -8.62 -7.30 2.23
C TYR A 23 -8.10 -5.93 1.81
N LEU A 24 -6.79 -5.68 1.87
CA LEU A 24 -6.21 -4.37 1.51
C LEU A 24 -6.24 -4.10 0.00
N TRP A 25 -5.90 -5.11 -0.80
CA TRP A 25 -5.55 -4.90 -2.21
C TRP A 25 -6.50 -5.55 -3.21
N MET A 26 -7.41 -6.42 -2.76
CA MET A 26 -8.41 -7.07 -3.63
C MET A 26 -9.84 -6.68 -3.22
N ASP A 27 -10.23 -6.94 -1.97
CA ASP A 27 -11.62 -6.80 -1.53
C ASP A 27 -11.96 -5.40 -0.99
N GLN A 28 -10.94 -4.63 -0.59
CA GLN A 28 -11.06 -3.31 0.05
C GLN A 28 -11.87 -3.32 1.36
N ASP A 29 -11.80 -4.41 2.13
CA ASP A 29 -12.37 -4.54 3.48
C ASP A 29 -11.38 -4.03 4.54
N PHE A 30 -11.27 -2.71 4.66
CA PHE A 30 -10.23 -2.08 5.47
C PHE A 30 -10.43 -2.24 6.98
N ASP A 31 -11.67 -2.40 7.46
CA ASP A 31 -11.97 -2.63 8.88
C ASP A 31 -11.44 -3.98 9.36
N ASN A 32 -11.68 -5.04 8.58
CA ASN A 32 -11.13 -6.36 8.89
C ASN A 32 -9.60 -6.39 8.70
N ALA A 33 -9.07 -5.71 7.68
CA ALA A 33 -7.63 -5.56 7.48
C ALA A 33 -6.95 -4.93 8.71
N LEU A 34 -7.52 -3.83 9.24
CA LEU A 34 -7.00 -3.16 10.43
C LEU A 34 -7.06 -4.07 11.66
N THR A 35 -8.20 -4.72 11.88
CA THR A 35 -8.41 -5.60 13.05
C THR A 35 -7.36 -6.71 13.10
N ILE A 36 -7.10 -7.37 11.98
CA ILE A 36 -6.15 -8.50 11.93
C ILE A 36 -4.70 -8.01 11.90
N SER A 37 -4.40 -6.93 11.16
CA SER A 37 -3.04 -6.37 11.13
C SER A 37 -2.61 -5.84 12.50
N GLN A 38 -3.51 -5.24 13.27
CA GLN A 38 -3.24 -4.84 14.65
C GLN A 38 -2.84 -6.06 15.51
N GLN A 39 -3.62 -7.13 15.43
CA GLN A 39 -3.34 -8.40 16.11
C GLN A 39 -2.00 -9.03 15.70
N LEU A 40 -1.59 -8.85 14.45
CA LEU A 40 -0.30 -9.33 13.93
C LEU A 40 0.88 -8.53 14.48
N VAL A 41 0.76 -7.19 14.62
CA VAL A 41 1.82 -6.35 15.18
C VAL A 41 1.91 -6.47 16.70
N GLU A 42 0.80 -6.73 17.40
CA GLU A 42 0.79 -7.01 18.84
C GLU A 42 1.58 -8.29 19.16
N ARG A 43 1.45 -9.33 18.32
CA ARG A 43 2.16 -10.61 18.51
C ARG A 43 3.60 -10.56 17.99
N LEU A 44 3.84 -9.94 16.84
CA LEU A 44 5.14 -9.88 16.17
C LEU A 44 5.52 -8.44 15.81
N PRO A 45 5.80 -7.57 16.80
CA PRO A 45 6.03 -6.15 16.57
C PRO A 45 7.28 -5.85 15.74
N LYS A 46 8.24 -6.78 15.69
CA LYS A 46 9.49 -6.65 14.93
C LYS A 46 9.40 -7.16 13.49
N SER A 47 8.22 -7.63 13.05
CA SER A 47 8.00 -8.03 11.66
C SER A 47 7.70 -6.80 10.81
N ILE A 48 8.66 -6.35 9.99
CA ILE A 48 8.42 -5.25 9.02
C ILE A 48 7.24 -5.59 8.09
N TYR A 49 7.05 -6.88 7.79
CA TYR A 49 5.93 -7.35 7.01
C TYR A 49 4.59 -7.13 7.75
N ASN A 50 4.50 -7.38 9.06
CA ASN A 50 3.24 -7.09 9.77
C ASN A 50 3.02 -5.59 9.90
N GLN A 51 4.10 -4.83 10.10
CA GLN A 51 4.03 -3.39 10.25
C GLN A 51 3.57 -2.69 8.96
N HIS A 52 4.03 -3.10 7.77
CA HIS A 52 3.56 -2.46 6.54
C HIS A 52 2.06 -2.71 6.27
N LEU A 53 1.55 -3.91 6.59
CA LEU A 53 0.12 -4.23 6.49
C LEU A 53 -0.71 -3.33 7.42
N TYR A 54 -0.22 -3.14 8.64
CA TYR A 54 -0.85 -2.26 9.62
C TYR A 54 -0.82 -0.80 9.17
N THR A 55 0.31 -0.32 8.66
CA THR A 55 0.44 1.03 8.09
C THR A 55 -0.56 1.27 6.95
N GLU A 56 -0.67 0.37 5.97
CA GLU A 56 -1.64 0.52 4.87
C GLU A 56 -3.07 0.57 5.40
N SER A 57 -3.40 -0.30 6.35
CA SER A 57 -4.73 -0.36 6.97
C SER A 57 -5.10 0.95 7.67
N LEU A 58 -4.16 1.54 8.42
CA LEU A 58 -4.35 2.84 9.07
C LEU A 58 -4.57 3.96 8.04
N ILE A 59 -3.78 4.00 6.96
CA ILE A 59 -3.94 5.03 5.92
C ILE A 59 -5.31 4.90 5.25
N ARG A 60 -5.73 3.68 4.90
CA ARG A 60 -7.01 3.40 4.23
C ARG A 60 -8.23 3.80 5.07
N LEU A 61 -8.13 3.72 6.39
CA LEU A 61 -9.16 4.16 7.33
C LEU A 61 -8.98 5.61 7.81
N ASN A 62 -8.14 6.39 7.13
CA ASN A 62 -7.89 7.80 7.43
C ASN A 62 -7.36 8.06 8.86
N ARG A 63 -6.70 7.07 9.48
CA ARG A 63 -6.02 7.20 10.78
C ARG A 63 -4.60 7.73 10.58
N LEU A 64 -4.50 8.94 10.03
CA LEU A 64 -3.27 9.45 9.41
C LEU A 64 -2.12 9.68 10.40
N ASP A 65 -2.39 10.08 11.63
CA ASP A 65 -1.34 10.32 12.64
C ASP A 65 -0.71 8.99 13.11
N ASP A 66 -1.54 7.98 13.36
CA ASP A 66 -1.09 6.62 13.69
C ASP A 66 -0.31 6.01 12.51
N ALA A 67 -0.83 6.20 11.29
CA ALA A 67 -0.18 5.73 10.07
C ALA A 67 1.20 6.35 9.89
N GLU A 68 1.34 7.66 10.11
CA GLU A 68 2.61 8.36 10.00
C GLU A 68 3.62 7.87 11.04
N ALA A 69 3.17 7.67 12.29
CA ALA A 69 4.01 7.10 13.34
C ALA A 69 4.52 5.70 12.98
N ASN A 70 3.63 4.84 12.47
CA ASN A 70 4.02 3.49 12.07
C ASN A 70 4.88 3.45 10.80
N LEU A 71 4.64 4.37 9.86
CA LEU A 71 5.46 4.51 8.65
C LEU A 71 6.90 4.90 8.98
N ARG A 72 7.10 5.82 9.93
CA ARG A 72 8.44 6.15 10.46
C ARG A 72 9.11 4.91 11.04
N LEU A 73 8.41 4.18 11.89
CA LEU A 73 8.91 2.91 12.45
C LEU A 73 9.32 1.93 11.34
N THR A 74 8.46 1.69 10.34
CA THR A 74 8.81 0.78 9.23
C THR A 74 9.99 1.25 8.39
N THR A 75 10.19 2.56 8.28
CA THR A 75 11.34 3.15 7.58
C THR A 75 12.63 2.88 8.34
N GLU A 76 12.65 3.14 9.65
CA GLU A 76 13.77 2.79 10.52
C GLU A 76 14.07 1.28 10.52
N MET A 77 13.02 0.45 10.52
CA MET A 77 13.16 -1.01 10.40
C MET A 77 13.78 -1.42 9.07
N ALA A 78 13.46 -0.74 7.97
CA ALA A 78 14.04 -1.05 6.66
C ALA A 78 15.54 -0.74 6.63
N GLU A 79 15.98 0.38 7.22
CA GLU A 79 17.37 0.83 7.21
C GLU A 79 18.35 -0.17 7.86
N ILE A 80 17.87 -1.00 8.78
CA ILE A 80 18.68 -2.02 9.47
C ILE A 80 18.67 -3.38 8.78
N LEU A 81 17.93 -3.56 7.68
CA LEU A 81 17.87 -4.82 6.93
C LEU A 81 19.11 -5.02 6.05
N PRO A 82 19.40 -6.27 5.64
CA PRO A 82 20.40 -6.52 4.61
C PRO A 82 20.11 -5.71 3.33
N PRO A 83 21.14 -5.26 2.58
CA PRO A 83 20.96 -4.39 1.40
C PRO A 83 19.97 -4.90 0.35
N LEU A 84 19.88 -6.22 0.15
CA LEU A 84 18.93 -6.83 -0.77
C LEU A 84 17.48 -6.64 -0.31
N SER A 85 17.24 -6.81 0.99
CA SER A 85 15.91 -6.62 1.60
C SER A 85 15.52 -5.15 1.61
N ILE A 86 16.46 -4.22 1.83
CA ILE A 86 16.21 -2.77 1.71
C ILE A 86 15.60 -2.44 0.35
N LYS A 87 16.22 -2.92 -0.74
CA LYS A 87 15.77 -2.63 -2.10
C LYS A 87 14.35 -3.11 -2.39
N GLY A 88 13.92 -4.19 -1.75
CA GLY A 88 12.55 -4.70 -1.87
C GLY A 88 11.52 -3.88 -1.09
N TRP A 89 11.90 -3.27 0.04
CA TRP A 89 10.98 -2.50 0.88
C TRP A 89 10.86 -1.02 0.50
N LEU A 90 11.93 -0.39 0.01
CA LEU A 90 11.93 1.05 -0.28
C LEU A 90 10.81 1.50 -1.24
N PRO A 91 10.53 0.81 -2.36
CA PRO A 91 9.42 1.21 -3.23
C PRO A 91 8.07 1.17 -2.52
N THR A 92 7.81 0.14 -1.71
CA THR A 92 6.57 0.00 -0.93
C THR A 92 6.40 1.12 0.09
N LEU A 93 7.45 1.43 0.86
CA LEU A 93 7.40 2.50 1.86
C LEU A 93 7.22 3.88 1.22
N LYS A 94 7.84 4.13 0.06
CA LYS A 94 7.62 5.36 -0.73
C LYS A 94 6.19 5.47 -1.23
N TYR A 95 5.59 4.36 -1.66
CA TYR A 95 4.17 4.35 -2.02
C TYR A 95 3.29 4.66 -0.81
N GLN A 96 3.57 4.11 0.38
CA GLN A 96 2.82 4.41 1.60
C GLN A 96 2.95 5.88 2.03
N ASP A 97 4.14 6.46 1.92
CA ASP A 97 4.35 7.91 2.15
C ASP A 97 3.56 8.74 1.14
N ALA A 98 3.56 8.35 -0.13
CA ALA A 98 2.80 9.01 -1.17
C ALA A 98 1.29 8.98 -0.89
N LEU A 99 0.80 7.81 -0.50
CA LEU A 99 -0.60 7.57 -0.18
C LEU A 99 -1.01 8.37 1.06
N LEU A 100 -0.24 8.31 2.15
CA LEU A 100 -0.49 9.11 3.35
C LEU A 100 -0.55 10.60 3.02
N SER A 101 0.42 11.10 2.23
CA SER A 101 0.49 12.49 1.80
C SER A 101 -0.74 12.89 0.96
N PHE A 102 -1.20 11.99 0.09
CA PHE A 102 -2.41 12.20 -0.71
C PHE A 102 -3.66 12.35 0.17
N TYR A 103 -3.82 11.50 1.19
CA TYR A 103 -4.95 11.61 2.14
C TYR A 103 -4.86 12.86 3.01
N ARG A 104 -3.64 13.35 3.31
CA ARG A 104 -3.43 14.66 3.97
C ARG A 104 -3.66 15.86 3.05
N GLY A 105 -3.85 15.65 1.75
CA GLY A 105 -3.99 16.71 0.75
C GLY A 105 -2.68 17.30 0.23
N ASP A 106 -1.51 16.80 0.67
CA ASP A 106 -0.21 17.20 0.14
C ASP A 106 0.08 16.45 -1.18
N THR A 107 -0.55 16.94 -2.24
CA THR A 107 -0.45 16.34 -3.58
C THR A 107 0.95 16.45 -4.20
N ASP A 108 1.76 17.42 -3.77
CA ASP A 108 3.12 17.61 -4.28
C ASP A 108 4.07 16.55 -3.71
N ARG A 109 4.03 16.34 -2.40
CA ARG A 109 4.75 15.24 -1.76
C ARG A 109 4.25 13.90 -2.28
N ALA A 110 2.94 13.72 -2.41
CA ALA A 110 2.35 12.50 -2.96
C ALA A 110 2.88 12.20 -4.36
N MET A 111 2.88 13.18 -5.28
CA MET A 111 3.39 13.01 -6.64
C MET A 111 4.88 12.63 -6.66
N LYS A 112 5.69 13.29 -5.83
CA LYS A 112 7.13 13.01 -5.73
C LYS A 112 7.37 11.57 -5.28
N MET A 113 6.75 11.17 -4.17
CA MET A 113 6.98 9.86 -3.55
C MET A 113 6.42 8.72 -4.42
N VAL A 114 5.24 8.88 -5.03
CA VAL A 114 4.67 7.83 -5.89
C VAL A 114 5.50 7.64 -7.16
N THR A 115 6.07 8.72 -7.71
CA THR A 115 6.97 8.62 -8.87
C THR A 115 8.23 7.85 -8.52
N GLN A 116 8.87 8.16 -7.39
CA GLN A 116 10.04 7.41 -6.93
C GLN A 116 9.73 5.95 -6.64
N SER A 117 8.56 5.66 -6.05
CA SER A 117 8.10 4.28 -5.82
C SER A 117 7.99 3.49 -7.13
N ILE A 118 7.36 4.07 -8.15
CA ILE A 118 7.22 3.44 -9.48
C ILE A 118 8.59 3.24 -10.14
N ASP A 119 9.46 4.25 -10.13
CA ASP A 119 10.74 4.21 -10.84
C ASP A 119 11.74 3.23 -10.21
N GLU A 120 11.65 2.99 -8.91
CA GLU A 120 12.53 2.08 -8.17
C GLU A 120 11.95 0.68 -7.97
N PHE A 121 10.71 0.44 -8.39
CA PHE A 121 10.03 -0.83 -8.22
C PHE A 121 10.85 -1.98 -8.83
N ASN A 122 11.13 -3.00 -8.02
CA ASN A 122 12.03 -4.10 -8.39
C ASN A 122 11.62 -5.46 -7.79
N THR A 123 10.40 -5.57 -7.27
CA THR A 123 9.90 -6.79 -6.61
C THR A 123 9.00 -7.60 -7.53
N GLU A 124 8.88 -8.91 -7.27
CA GLU A 124 8.04 -9.82 -8.09
C GLU A 124 6.52 -9.59 -7.93
N LEU A 125 6.09 -8.99 -6.81
CA LEU A 125 4.67 -8.72 -6.56
C LEU A 125 4.32 -7.30 -6.99
N ASP A 126 3.65 -7.18 -8.13
CA ASP A 126 3.29 -5.92 -8.80
C ASP A 126 2.18 -5.11 -8.08
N THR A 127 1.73 -5.55 -6.90
CA THR A 127 0.63 -4.92 -6.16
C THR A 127 0.92 -3.45 -5.83
N PRO A 128 2.06 -3.07 -5.21
CA PRO A 128 2.37 -1.67 -4.95
C PRO A 128 2.52 -0.86 -6.25
N LEU A 129 3.04 -1.47 -7.33
CA LEU A 129 3.21 -0.82 -8.62
C LEU A 129 1.85 -0.42 -9.24
N GLY A 130 0.87 -1.32 -9.19
CA GLY A 130 -0.49 -1.04 -9.69
C GLY A 130 -1.18 0.08 -8.94
N PHE A 131 -1.09 0.07 -7.60
CA PHE A 131 -1.61 1.16 -6.77
C PHE A 131 -0.82 2.46 -6.95
N GLY A 132 0.49 2.39 -7.19
CA GLY A 132 1.33 3.54 -7.53
C GLY A 132 0.86 4.23 -8.81
N TYR A 133 0.68 3.48 -9.90
CA TYR A 133 0.12 4.02 -11.14
C TYR A 133 -1.27 4.61 -10.93
N LEU A 134 -2.15 3.92 -10.21
CA LEU A 134 -3.48 4.44 -9.89
C LEU A 134 -3.40 5.79 -9.15
N LEU A 135 -2.61 5.86 -8.09
CA LEU A 135 -2.46 7.05 -7.27
C LEU A 135 -1.88 8.22 -8.07
N ARG A 136 -0.82 7.98 -8.85
CA ARG A 136 -0.24 9.02 -9.70
C ARG A 136 -1.23 9.51 -10.76
N GLY A 137 -2.01 8.59 -11.32
CA GLY A 137 -3.10 8.92 -12.24
C GLY A 137 -4.17 9.82 -11.61
N LYS A 138 -4.59 9.53 -10.37
CA LYS A 138 -5.54 10.37 -9.61
C LYS A 138 -4.99 11.78 -9.41
N ILE A 139 -3.70 11.91 -9.06
CA ILE A 139 -3.06 13.21 -8.87
C ILE A 139 -2.96 13.98 -10.21
N TYR A 140 -2.66 13.32 -11.32
CA TYR A 140 -2.67 13.97 -12.64
C TYR A 140 -4.06 14.46 -13.04
N ASP A 141 -5.11 13.69 -12.80
CA ASP A 141 -6.49 14.14 -13.03
C ASP A 141 -6.83 15.38 -12.19
N MET A 142 -6.45 15.41 -10.91
CA MET A 142 -6.63 16.58 -10.03
C MET A 142 -5.90 17.83 -10.53
N ARG A 143 -4.77 17.65 -11.21
CA ARG A 143 -3.98 18.75 -11.80
C ARG A 143 -4.46 19.16 -13.20
N GLY A 144 -5.46 18.47 -13.76
CA GLY A 144 -5.94 18.69 -15.13
C GLY A 144 -5.10 18.00 -16.21
N ASP A 145 -4.07 17.24 -15.84
CA ASP A 145 -3.16 16.53 -16.73
C ASP A 145 -3.74 15.19 -17.22
N ARG A 146 -4.95 15.23 -17.78
CA ARG A 146 -5.75 14.03 -18.11
C ARG A 146 -5.03 13.03 -19.01
N SER A 147 -4.20 13.51 -19.94
CA SER A 147 -3.45 12.64 -20.85
C SER A 147 -2.43 11.77 -20.11
N LEU A 148 -1.77 12.32 -19.08
CA LEU A 148 -0.85 11.60 -18.21
C LEU A 148 -1.61 10.64 -17.29
N ALA A 149 -2.74 11.09 -16.72
CA ALA A 149 -3.60 10.22 -15.91
C ALA A 149 -4.03 8.96 -16.66
N VAL A 150 -4.53 9.11 -17.90
CA VAL A 150 -4.93 7.99 -18.76
C VAL A 150 -3.76 7.03 -19.05
N ARG A 151 -2.54 7.54 -19.20
CA ARG A 151 -1.36 6.68 -19.41
C ARG A 151 -1.10 5.81 -18.18
N ASP A 152 -1.14 6.39 -16.99
CA ASP A 152 -0.93 5.66 -15.74
C ASP A 152 -2.05 4.66 -15.45
N TYR A 153 -3.33 5.03 -15.64
CA TYR A 153 -4.43 4.08 -15.50
C TYR A 153 -4.30 2.90 -16.48
N ARG A 154 -3.89 3.14 -17.72
CA ARG A 154 -3.60 2.04 -18.65
C ARG A 154 -2.43 1.18 -18.18
N SER A 155 -1.41 1.75 -17.54
CA SER A 155 -0.32 0.98 -16.95
C SER A 155 -0.81 0.08 -15.81
N ALA A 156 -1.62 0.60 -14.89
CA ALA A 156 -2.24 -0.21 -13.83
C ALA A 156 -3.08 -1.36 -14.40
N VAL A 157 -3.86 -1.11 -15.46
CA VAL A 157 -4.68 -2.16 -16.10
C VAL A 157 -3.84 -3.22 -16.81
N ARG A 158 -2.68 -2.86 -17.38
CA ARG A 158 -1.80 -3.81 -18.08
C ARG A 158 -1.09 -4.80 -17.15
N LEU A 159 -1.01 -4.52 -15.85
CA LEU A 159 -0.40 -5.44 -14.88
C LEU A 159 -1.21 -6.73 -14.70
N ASP A 160 -2.52 -6.70 -14.97
CA ASP A 160 -3.41 -7.88 -14.91
C ASP A 160 -3.30 -8.68 -13.61
N ASN A 161 -3.05 -7.99 -12.49
CA ASN A 161 -2.74 -8.58 -11.19
C ASN A 161 -3.98 -8.76 -10.27
N TYR A 162 -5.19 -8.67 -10.83
CA TYR A 162 -6.48 -8.84 -10.13
C TYR A 162 -6.71 -7.93 -8.90
N THR A 163 -5.91 -6.89 -8.72
CA THR A 163 -6.07 -5.94 -7.61
C THR A 163 -7.23 -4.97 -7.84
N ALA A 164 -7.76 -4.41 -6.75
CA ALA A 164 -8.74 -3.33 -6.81
C ALA A 164 -8.23 -2.12 -7.60
N ALA A 165 -6.91 -1.87 -7.62
CA ALA A 165 -6.32 -0.79 -8.40
C ALA A 165 -6.57 -0.93 -9.90
N MET A 166 -6.56 -2.15 -10.44
CA MET A 166 -6.94 -2.40 -11.83
C MET A 166 -8.40 -2.04 -12.07
N ALA A 167 -9.31 -2.45 -11.18
CA ALA A 167 -10.75 -2.18 -11.32
C ALA A 167 -11.03 -0.68 -11.27
N GLU A 168 -10.46 0.02 -10.29
CA GLU A 168 -10.54 1.48 -10.17
C GLU A 168 -9.93 2.18 -11.39
N ALA A 169 -8.77 1.74 -11.87
CA ALA A 169 -8.15 2.33 -13.06
C ALA A 169 -9.03 2.16 -14.31
N ARG A 170 -9.72 1.02 -14.49
CA ARG A 170 -10.70 0.83 -15.58
C ARG A 170 -11.85 1.81 -15.49
N GLU A 171 -12.31 2.11 -14.28
CA GLU A 171 -13.32 3.12 -14.04
C GLU A 171 -12.81 4.52 -14.40
N TYR A 172 -11.61 4.89 -13.92
CA TYR A 172 -11.02 6.20 -14.18
C TYR A 172 -10.55 6.41 -15.61
N LEU A 173 -10.47 5.36 -16.43
CA LEU A 173 -10.32 5.51 -17.88
C LEU A 173 -11.60 6.06 -18.53
N ARG A 174 -12.77 5.72 -17.99
CA ARG A 174 -14.08 6.16 -18.52
C ARG A 174 -14.44 7.55 -18.03
N ARG A 175 -14.04 7.91 -16.81
CA ARG A 175 -14.30 9.22 -16.19
C ARG A 175 -13.07 9.73 -15.45
N PRO A 176 -12.71 11.01 -15.50
CA PRO A 176 -11.64 11.55 -14.65
C PRO A 176 -11.90 11.31 -13.18
N PHE A 177 -10.85 11.04 -12.42
CA PHE A 177 -10.91 11.12 -10.97
C PHE A 177 -11.23 12.56 -10.57
N ALA A 178 -12.19 12.72 -9.68
CA ALA A 178 -12.50 13.98 -9.04
C ALA A 178 -12.63 13.70 -7.54
N PRO A 179 -11.88 14.38 -6.67
CA PRO A 179 -12.03 14.24 -5.23
C PRO A 179 -13.45 14.65 -4.83
N ARG A 180 -14.04 13.93 -3.86
CA ARG A 180 -15.31 14.36 -3.28
C ARG A 180 -15.07 15.68 -2.55
N VAL A 181 -15.79 16.72 -2.95
CA VAL A 181 -15.87 17.96 -2.19
C VAL A 181 -16.92 17.70 -1.10
N GLU A 182 -16.47 17.51 0.13
CA GLU A 182 -17.34 17.56 1.31
C GLU A 182 -17.59 19.00 1.75
#